data_AF-A0AA95MA65-F1
#
_entry.id   AF-A0AA95MA65-F1
#
_cell.length_a   1.000
_cell.length_b   1.000
_cell.length_c   1.000
_cell.angle_alpha   90.00
_cell.angle_beta   90.00
_cell.angle_gamma   90.00
#
_symmetry.space_group_name_H-M   'P 1'
#
loop_
_entity.id
_entity.type
_entity.pdbx_description
1 polymer ?
#
loop_
_entity_poly.entity_id
_entity_poly.type
_entity_poly.pdbx_seq_one_letter_code
_entity_poly.pdbx_strand_id
1 'polypeptide(L)' 'MLRDEVNVTVGKNKRLNEDIIIRFVSAAYFELVEWWLKEGIPYPPRVMAEQVGELVERIL' A
#
# COMPACT_ATOMS: atom_id res chain seq x y z
N MET A 1 -7.88 4.69 7.90
CA MET A 1 -8.10 3.85 6.71
C MET A 1 -7.30 2.56 6.82
N LEU A 2 -5.96 2.58 6.81
CA LEU A 2 -5.18 1.32 6.84
C LEU A 2 -5.08 0.60 8.20
N ARG A 3 -5.33 1.27 9.33
CA ARG A 3 -5.21 0.65 10.67
C ARG A 3 -6.13 -0.57 10.82
N ASP A 4 -7.34 -0.48 10.32
CA ASP A 4 -8.36 -1.52 10.49
C ASP A 4 -8.07 -2.78 9.64
N GLU A 5 -7.13 -2.69 8.70
CA GLU A 5 -6.73 -3.79 7.80
C GLU A 5 -5.47 -4.52 8.29
N VAL A 6 -4.75 -3.99 9.29
CA VAL A 6 -3.48 -4.59 9.76
C VAL A 6 -3.74 -5.64 10.83
N ASN A 7 -3.25 -6.87 10.61
CA ASN A 7 -3.24 -7.91 11.64
C ASN A 7 -1.82 -8.37 11.98
N VAL A 8 -1.34 -8.00 13.18
CA VAL A 8 0.01 -8.38 13.67
C VAL A 8 0.05 -9.65 14.53
N THR A 9 -1.10 -10.29 14.75
CA THR A 9 -1.23 -11.46 15.64
C THR A 9 -1.15 -12.79 14.88
N VAL A 10 -1.49 -12.79 13.60
CA VAL A 10 -1.52 -13.97 12.71
C VAL A 10 -0.97 -13.62 11.32
N GLY A 11 -0.79 -14.63 10.46
CA GLY A 11 -0.41 -14.43 9.06
C GLY A 11 1.01 -13.88 8.85
N LYS A 12 1.21 -13.22 7.70
CA LYS A 12 2.51 -12.72 7.23
C LYS A 12 3.09 -11.56 8.06
N ASN A 13 2.22 -10.85 8.79
CA ASN A 13 2.58 -9.69 9.61
C ASN A 13 2.80 -10.03 11.09
N LYS A 14 2.77 -11.32 11.44
CA LYS A 14 2.93 -11.77 12.82
C LYS A 14 4.26 -11.29 13.41
N ARG A 15 4.23 -10.71 14.61
CA ARG A 15 5.38 -10.13 15.36
C ARG A 15 5.96 -8.82 14.78
N LEU A 16 5.40 -8.30 13.69
CA LEU A 16 5.76 -6.97 13.21
C LEU A 16 5.04 -5.90 14.04
N ASN A 17 5.60 -4.70 14.07
CA ASN A 17 4.98 -3.56 14.73
C ASN A 17 3.94 -2.92 13.79
N GLU A 18 2.72 -2.73 14.28
CA GLU A 18 1.60 -2.19 13.51
C GLU A 18 1.92 -0.80 12.93
N ASP A 19 2.47 0.11 13.73
CA ASP A 19 2.78 1.47 13.29
C ASP A 19 3.85 1.48 12.19
N ILE A 20 4.82 0.56 12.26
CA ILE A 20 5.84 0.41 11.22
C ILE A 20 5.21 -0.08 9.91
N ILE A 21 4.30 -1.06 9.96
CA ILE A 21 3.60 -1.55 8.76
C ILE A 21 2.79 -0.42 8.12
N ILE A 22 2.02 0.30 8.92
CA ILE A 22 1.18 1.40 8.42
C ILE A 22 2.05 2.46 7.77
N ARG A 23 3.17 2.85 8.40
CA ARG A 23 4.09 3.84 7.84
C ARG A 23 4.71 3.35 6.53
N PHE A 24 5.09 2.08 6.46
CA PHE A 24 5.64 1.46 5.25
C PHE A 24 4.64 1.48 4.09
N VAL A 25 3.41 0.97 4.29
CA VAL A 25 2.38 0.92 3.23
C VAL A 25 1.97 2.34 2.80
N SER A 26 1.83 3.26 3.76
CA SER A 26 1.47 4.65 3.46
C SER A 26 2.55 5.36 2.62
N ALA A 27 3.83 5.13 2.94
CA ALA A 27 4.94 5.69 2.19
C ALA A 27 5.01 5.10 0.77
N ALA A 28 4.87 3.79 0.62
CA ALA A 28 4.87 3.12 -0.68
C ALA A 28 3.71 3.59 -1.57
N TYR A 29 2.50 3.71 -1.01
CA TYR A 29 1.35 4.26 -1.73
C TYR A 29 1.60 5.70 -2.18
N PHE A 30 2.10 6.55 -1.28
CA PHE A 30 2.34 7.96 -1.58
C PHE A 30 3.39 8.14 -2.68
N GLU A 31 4.53 7.46 -2.56
CA GLU A 31 5.61 7.51 -3.55
C GLU A 31 5.12 7.06 -4.93
N LEU A 32 4.33 5.99 -4.99
CA LEU A 32 3.81 5.47 -6.25
C LEU A 32 2.83 6.43 -6.92
N VAL A 33 1.92 7.05 -6.16
CA VAL A 33 0.97 8.03 -6.68
C VAL A 33 1.70 9.31 -7.11
N GLU A 34 2.67 9.77 -6.32
CA GLU A 34 3.50 10.94 -6.66
C GLU A 34 4.26 10.71 -7.97
N TRP A 35 4.92 9.56 -8.11
CA TRP A 35 5.60 9.15 -9.33
C TRP A 35 4.64 9.12 -10.53
N TRP A 36 3.48 8.47 -10.38
CA TRP A 36 2.49 8.33 -11.45
C TRP A 36 1.98 9.69 -11.95
N LEU A 37 1.81 10.66 -11.06
CA LEU A 37 1.41 12.02 -11.41
C LEU A 37 2.56 12.81 -12.06
N LYS A 38 3.79 12.70 -11.54
CA LYS A 38 4.97 13.39 -12.07
C LYS A 38 5.30 12.97 -13.50
N GLU A 39 5.13 11.69 -13.82
CA GLU A 39 5.35 11.15 -15.17
C GLU A 39 4.17 11.42 -16.14
N GLY A 40 3.19 12.22 -15.73
CA GLY A 40 2.07 12.59 -16.60
C GLY A 40 1.08 11.45 -16.84
N ILE A 41 0.87 10.59 -15.84
CA ILE A 41 -0.11 9.49 -15.88
C ILE A 41 0.30 8.45 -16.96
N PRO A 42 1.44 7.76 -16.79
CA PRO A 42 1.94 6.79 -17.78
C PRO A 42 1.05 5.55 -17.94
N TYR A 43 0.15 5.30 -16.99
CA TYR A 43 -0.83 4.22 -17.01
C TYR A 43 -2.24 4.75 -16.73
N PRO A 44 -3.31 4.16 -17.31
CA PRO A 44 -4.67 4.57 -17.02
C PRO A 44 -5.02 4.44 -15.52
N PRO A 45 -5.84 5.36 -14.96
CA PRO A 45 -6.22 5.31 -13.54
C PRO A 45 -6.80 3.98 -13.08
N ARG A 46 -7.57 3.30 -13.93
CA ARG A 46 -8.15 1.98 -13.63
C ARG A 46 -7.06 0.92 -13.41
N VAL A 47 -6.02 0.93 -14.24
CA VAL A 47 -4.90 -0.03 -14.15
C VAL A 47 -4.09 0.23 -12.87
N MET A 48 -3.81 1.50 -12.56
CA MET A 48 -3.11 1.86 -11.32
C MET A 48 -3.93 1.49 -10.08
N ALA A 49 -5.24 1.76 -10.08
CA ALA A 49 -6.11 1.40 -8.96
C ALA A 49 -6.14 -0.11 -8.71
N GLU A 50 -6.28 -0.91 -9.77
CA GLU A 50 -6.25 -2.38 -9.68
C GLU A 50 -4.91 -2.88 -9.14
N GLN A 51 -3.78 -2.40 -9.69
CA GLN A 51 -2.45 -2.86 -9.27
C GLN A 51 -2.09 -2.41 -7.85
N VAL A 52 -2.47 -1.20 -7.45
CA VAL A 52 -2.26 -0.70 -6.09
C VAL A 52 -3.06 -1.50 -5.08
N GLY A 53 -4.34 -1.80 -5.39
CA GLY A 53 -5.18 -2.65 -4.53
C GLY A 53 -4.54 -4.02 -4.27
N GLU A 54 -4.11 -4.69 -5.34
CA GLU A 54 -3.41 -5.99 -5.27
C GLU A 54 -2.13 -5.94 -4.43
N LEU A 55 -1.34 -4.86 -4.55
CA LEU A 55 -0.12 -4.69 -3.76
C LEU A 55 -0.43 -4.46 -2.28
N VAL A 56 -1.46 -3.67 -1.97
CA VAL A 56 -1.89 -3.43 -0.58
C VAL A 56 -2.41 -4.70 0.05
N GLU A 57 -3.26 -5.47 -0.63
CA GLU A 57 -3.77 -6.77 -0.16
C GLU A 57 -2.64 -7.78 0.08
N ARG A 58 -1.57 -7.73 -0.71
CA ARG A 58 -0.37 -8.56 -0.48
C ARG A 58 0.44 -8.16 0.73
N ILE A 59 0.35 -6.92 1.21
CA ILE A 59 1.14 -6.43 2.34
C ILE A 59 0.34 -6.42 3.65
N LEU A 60 -0.95 -6.08 3.62
CA LEU A 60 -1.83 -6.08 4.79
C LEU A 60 -2.43 -7.47 5.04
#